data_AF-A0A3B3YV07-F1
#
_entry.id   AF-A0A3B3YV07-F1
#
_cell.length_a   1.000
_cell.length_b   1.000
_cell.length_c   1.000
_cell.angle_alpha   90.00
_cell.angle_beta   90.00
_cell.angle_gamma   90.00
#
_symmetry.space_group_name_H-M   'P 1'
#
loop_
_entity.id
_entity.type
_entity.pdbx_description
1 polymer ?
#
loop_
_entity_poly.entity_id
_entity_poly.type
_entity_poly.pdbx_seq_one_letter_code
_entity_poly.pdbx_strand_id
1 'polypeptide(L)' 'MLNSVLGFSMAVGKALTNKGQLTVVAGAPRAYFSGAVILLKKGSKERKDMREEFSLEGEGLASSFGYDLTVLDLNGDG' A
#
# COMPACT_ATOMS: atom_id res chain seq x y z
N MET A 1 5.15 -2.43 -14.07
CA MET A 1 4.60 -1.25 -13.36
C MET A 1 4.49 0.03 -14.20
N LEU A 2 4.94 0.11 -15.46
CA LEU A 2 4.68 1.32 -16.24
C LEU A 2 3.16 1.55 -16.33
N ASN A 3 2.73 2.80 -16.12
CA ASN A 3 1.34 3.23 -16.14
C ASN A 3 0.42 2.71 -15.01
N SER A 4 0.95 2.22 -13.88
CA SER A 4 0.11 1.77 -12.75
C SER A 4 -0.61 2.90 -11.99
N VAL A 5 -0.09 4.13 -12.09
CA VAL A 5 -0.52 5.30 -11.27
C VAL A 5 -0.33 5.01 -9.77
N LEU A 6 0.79 4.36 -9.42
CA LEU A 6 1.17 4.15 -8.03
C LEU A 6 1.23 5.49 -7.26
N GLY A 7 0.59 5.53 -6.10
CA GLY A 7 0.44 6.74 -5.28
C GLY A 7 -0.76 7.60 -5.65
N PHE A 8 -1.71 7.09 -6.46
CA PHE A 8 -2.96 7.79 -6.76
C PHE A 8 -3.75 8.11 -5.49
N SER A 9 -3.80 7.14 -4.57
CA SER A 9 -4.29 7.28 -3.20
C SER A 9 -3.18 6.86 -2.23
N MET A 10 -3.21 7.40 -1.02
CA MET A 10 -2.18 7.14 -0.03
C MET A 10 -2.73 7.25 1.38
N ALA A 11 -2.35 6.30 2.24
CA ALA A 11 -2.59 6.34 3.67
C ALA A 11 -1.32 5.92 4.42
N VAL A 12 -1.26 6.23 5.71
CA VAL A 12 -0.14 5.83 6.58
C VAL A 12 -0.71 5.26 7.86
N GLY A 13 -0.17 4.13 8.29
CA GLY A 13 -0.49 3.52 9.57
C GLY A 13 0.77 3.09 10.31
N LYS A 14 0.65 2.92 11.62
CA LYS A 14 1.62 2.17 12.39
C LYS A 14 1.08 0.77 12.63
N ALA A 15 2.00 -0.18 12.78
CA ALA A 15 1.70 -1.55 13.20
C ALA A 15 0.82 -2.40 12.28
N LEU A 16 0.51 -1.92 11.06
CA LEU A 16 -0.27 -2.65 10.06
C LEU A 16 0.30 -4.03 9.69
N THR A 17 1.61 -4.18 9.74
CA THR A 17 2.32 -5.42 9.38
C THR A 17 3.23 -5.92 10.49
N ASN A 18 3.81 -5.01 11.29
CA ASN A 18 4.69 -5.30 12.40
C ASN A 18 4.56 -4.23 13.48
N LYS A 19 4.40 -4.62 14.76
CA LYS A 19 4.28 -3.67 15.88
C LYS A 19 5.39 -2.62 15.87
N GLY A 20 5.02 -1.36 16.03
CA GLY A 20 5.95 -0.22 16.06
C GLY A 20 6.54 0.19 14.70
N GLN A 21 6.26 -0.54 13.61
CA GLN A 21 6.68 -0.17 12.26
C GLN A 21 5.70 0.85 11.65
N LEU A 22 6.21 1.88 10.99
CA LEU A 22 5.41 2.75 10.12
C LEU A 22 5.32 2.14 8.73
N THR A 23 4.10 2.01 8.21
CA THR A 23 3.80 1.46 6.89
C THR A 23 3.07 2.53 6.07
N VAL A 24 3.57 2.78 4.86
CA VAL A 24 2.91 3.61 3.84
C VAL A 24 2.10 2.69 2.94
N VAL A 25 0.81 2.97 2.78
CA VAL A 25 -0.09 2.22 1.90
C VAL A 25 -0.35 3.07 0.67
N ALA A 26 -0.05 2.55 -0.51
CA ALA A 26 -0.16 3.28 -1.77
C ALA A 26 -1.05 2.54 -2.77
N GLY A 27 -2.03 3.23 -3.31
CA GLY A 27 -2.91 2.71 -4.35
C GLY A 27 -2.28 2.82 -5.73
N ALA A 28 -2.47 1.80 -6.57
CA ALA A 28 -2.04 1.75 -7.96
C ALA A 28 -3.21 1.26 -8.83
N PRO A 29 -4.27 2.07 -9.02
CA PRO A 29 -5.56 1.62 -9.56
C PRO A 29 -5.51 1.10 -11.00
N ARG A 30 -4.40 1.27 -11.73
CA ARG A 30 -4.23 0.70 -13.07
C ARG A 30 -3.23 -0.44 -13.15
N ALA A 31 -2.67 -0.88 -12.02
CA ALA A 31 -1.81 -2.06 -12.01
C ALA A 31 -2.62 -3.29 -12.45
N TYR A 32 -2.01 -4.19 -13.22
CA TYR A 32 -2.60 -5.48 -13.61
C TYR A 32 -4.00 -5.42 -14.26
N PHE A 33 -4.37 -4.27 -14.85
CA PHE A 33 -5.70 -3.99 -15.42
C PHE A 33 -6.88 -4.01 -14.43
N SER A 34 -6.67 -4.48 -13.19
CA SER A 34 -7.67 -4.50 -12.11
C SER A 34 -7.42 -3.42 -11.04
N GLY A 35 -6.15 -3.16 -10.73
CA GLY A 35 -5.67 -2.29 -9.67
C GLY A 35 -4.85 -3.06 -8.62
N ALA A 36 -4.11 -2.33 -7.79
CA ALA A 36 -3.34 -2.92 -6.69
C ALA A 36 -3.20 -1.94 -5.51
N VAL A 37 -2.93 -2.48 -4.33
CA VAL A 37 -2.54 -1.75 -3.12
C VAL A 37 -1.19 -2.26 -2.64
N ILE A 38 -0.22 -1.37 -2.47
CA ILE A 38 1.15 -1.70 -2.12
C ILE A 38 1.45 -1.18 -0.72
N LEU A 39 1.94 -2.05 0.16
CA LEU A 39 2.39 -1.70 1.51
C LEU A 39 3.91 -1.55 1.49
N LEU A 40 4.37 -0.36 1.84
CA LEU A 40 5.78 0.03 1.82
C LEU A 40 6.27 0.28 3.24
N LYS A 41 7.48 -0.18 3.54
CA LYS A 41 8.23 0.18 4.75
C LYS A 41 9.49 0.96 4.40
N LYS A 42 10.03 1.67 5.38
CA LYS A 42 11.34 2.30 5.24
C LYS A 42 12.41 1.21 5.09
N GLY A 43 13.38 1.45 4.21
CA GLY A 43 14.61 0.67 4.12
C GLY A 43 15.42 0.69 5.43
N SER A 44 16.53 -0.06 5.45
CA SER A 44 17.47 -0.04 6.59
C SER A 44 18.05 1.37 6.83
N LYS A 45 18.75 1.59 7.94
CA LYS A 45 19.33 2.93 8.26
C LYS A 45 20.28 3.42 7.17
N GLU A 46 20.96 2.50 6.50
CA GLU A 46 21.92 2.74 5.42
C GLU A 46 21.20 3.00 4.08
N ARG A 47 19.92 2.64 3.99
CA ARG A 47 19.11 2.61 2.79
C ARG A 47 17.98 3.63 2.91
N LYS A 48 18.14 4.79 2.25
CA LYS A 48 17.14 5.85 2.21
C LYS A 48 15.97 5.57 1.25
N ASP A 49 15.75 4.31 0.87
CA ASP A 49 14.68 3.88 -0.03
C ASP A 49 13.43 3.43 0.75
N MET A 50 12.30 3.33 0.03
CA MET A 50 11.12 2.61 0.48
C MET A 50 11.16 1.21 -0.12
N ARG A 51 10.77 0.20 0.67
CA ARG A 51 10.74 -1.20 0.25
C ARG A 51 9.32 -1.71 0.31
N GLU A 52 8.89 -2.35 -0.76
CA GLU A 52 7.67 -3.14 -0.77
C GLU A 52 7.76 -4.25 0.27
N GLU A 53 6.70 -4.37 1.07
CA GLU A 53 6.51 -5.45 2.04
C GLU A 53 5.39 -6.38 1.60
N PHE A 54 4.28 -5.84 1.10
CA PHE A 54 3.17 -6.60 0.52
C PHE A 54 2.56 -5.89 -0.69
N SER A 55 1.98 -6.69 -1.58
CA SER A 55 1.12 -6.22 -2.67
C SER A 55 -0.20 -6.99 -2.63
N LEU A 56 -1.30 -6.26 -2.72
CA LEU A 56 -2.66 -6.78 -2.81
C LEU A 56 -3.20 -6.44 -4.20
N GLU A 57 -3.49 -7.45 -5.01
CA GLU A 57 -4.00 -7.27 -6.38
C GLU A 57 -5.53 -7.30 -6.39
N GLY A 58 -6.15 -6.44 -7.20
CA GLY A 58 -7.59 -6.45 -7.38
C GLY A 58 -8.05 -7.66 -8.20
N GLU A 59 -9.12 -8.31 -7.78
CA GLU A 59 -9.68 -9.47 -8.48
C GLU A 59 -10.50 -9.09 -9.72
N GLY A 60 -11.14 -7.91 -9.70
CA GLY A 60 -12.05 -7.45 -10.76
C GLY A 60 -11.35 -6.66 -11.87
N LEU A 61 -11.53 -7.09 -13.12
CA LEU A 61 -11.05 -6.35 -14.29
C LEU A 61 -11.61 -4.91 -14.29
N ALA A 62 -10.73 -3.92 -14.52
CA ALA A 62 -11.05 -2.50 -14.55
C ALA A 62 -11.77 -1.96 -13.29
N SER A 63 -11.70 -2.68 -12.17
CA SER A 63 -12.35 -2.28 -10.91
C SER A 63 -11.72 -1.04 -10.27
N SER A 64 -10.51 -0.68 -10.70
CA SER A 64 -9.71 0.40 -10.10
C SER A 64 -9.39 0.13 -8.62
N PHE A 65 -9.08 -1.12 -8.27
CA PHE A 65 -8.71 -1.51 -6.91
C PHE A 65 -7.53 -0.65 -6.41
N GLY A 66 -7.69 -0.03 -5.25
CA GLY A 66 -6.73 0.97 -4.73
C GLY A 66 -6.98 2.40 -5.22
N TYR A 67 -8.13 2.73 -5.80
CA TYR A 67 -8.48 4.11 -6.18
C TYR A 67 -8.58 5.07 -4.99
N ASP A 68 -9.09 4.59 -3.85
CA ASP A 68 -9.14 5.32 -2.59
C ASP A 68 -8.70 4.41 -1.44
N LEU A 69 -8.16 4.99 -0.37
CA LEU A 69 -7.58 4.25 0.74
C LEU A 69 -7.92 4.91 2.08
N THR A 70 -8.26 4.07 3.06
CA THR A 70 -8.32 4.45 4.46
C THR A 70 -7.71 3.34 5.32
N VAL A 71 -7.09 3.71 6.43
CA VAL A 71 -6.47 2.79 7.38
C VAL A 71 -7.16 2.98 8.72
N LEU A 72 -7.70 1.89 9.27
CA LEU A 72 -8.40 1.88 10.54
C LEU A 72 -7.87 0.75 11.42
N ASP A 73 -7.72 1.06 12.70
CA ASP A 73 -7.57 0.09 13.77
C ASP A 73 -8.97 -0.22 14.32
N LEU A 74 -9.55 -1.34 13.88
CA LEU A 74 -10.94 -1.70 14.20
C LEU A 74 -11.07 -2.41 15.55
N ASN A 75 -10.02 -3.10 16.01
CA ASN A 75 -9.99 -3.90 17.22
C ASN A 75 -9.16 -3.27 18.35
N GLY A 76 -8.51 -2.14 18.11
CA GLY A 76 -7.78 -1.36 19.10
C GLY A 76 -6.45 -2.00 19.52
N ASP A 77 -5.87 -2.89 18.72
CA ASP A 77 -4.62 -3.58 19.06
C ASP A 77 -3.36 -2.83 18.61
N GLY A 78 -3.55 -1.75 17.86
CA GLY A 78 -2.52 -0.84 17.37
C GLY A 78 -1.46 -1.56 16.57
#